data_AF-A0A645F3A5-F1
#
_entry.id   AF-A0A645F3A5-F1
#
_cell.length_a   1.000
_cell.length_b   1.000
_cell.length_c   1.000
_cell.angle_alpha   90.00
_cell.angle_beta   90.00
_cell.angle_gamma   90.00
#
_symmetry.space_group_name_H-M   'P 1'
#
loop_
_entity.id
_entity.type
_entity.pdbx_description
1 polymer ?
#
loop_
_entity_poly.entity_id
_entity_poly.type
_entity_poly.pdbx_seq_one_letter_code
_entity_poly.pdbx_strand_id
1 'polypeptide(L)'
;MELGVAVPTITEAVFARFLSGQKSERLIAAKSLPQPSHTLSKADFQDFTNAIADALYASKICSYAQGFALLNAASIKYNWDLSFADIALLWRGGCIIRAQFLEKISDAFRRNPKLPNLLLDSYFTEELNHLQQGWRKVITVCKQIGVPIPAFSASLDYYDSYRQATLPANLIQAQRDYFGAHTYERTDMSGCFHSNWAALPKGNQSK
;
A
#
# COMPACT_ATOMS: atom_id res chain seq x y z
N MET A 1 -13.73 0.03 3.88
CA MET A 1 -14.24 0.00 2.49
C MET A 1 -15.31 1.06 2.25
N GLU A 2 -16.22 1.33 3.20
CA GLU A 2 -17.36 2.26 3.02
C GLU A 2 -17.01 3.71 2.64
N LEU A 3 -15.81 4.19 2.97
CA LEU A 3 -15.36 5.54 2.64
C LEU A 3 -14.58 5.62 1.32
N GLY A 4 -14.40 4.50 0.60
CA GLY A 4 -13.65 4.47 -0.66
C GLY A 4 -12.14 4.74 -0.51
N VAL A 5 -11.59 4.72 0.71
CA VAL A 5 -10.16 4.96 0.97
C VAL A 5 -9.38 3.64 1.01
N ALA A 6 -8.27 3.59 0.26
CA ALA A 6 -7.33 2.47 0.29
C ALA A 6 -6.48 2.50 1.57
N VAL A 7 -6.64 1.48 2.42
CA VAL A 7 -5.86 1.27 3.66
C VAL A 7 -5.22 -0.14 3.71
N PRO A 8 -4.54 -0.56 2.64
CA PRO A 8 -4.16 -1.96 2.45
C PRO A 8 -3.24 -2.50 3.55
N THR A 9 -2.36 -1.67 4.12
CA THR A 9 -1.44 -2.11 5.19
C THR A 9 -2.19 -2.52 6.45
N ILE A 10 -3.21 -1.75 6.85
CA ILE A 10 -4.04 -2.05 8.02
C ILE A 10 -4.91 -3.28 7.75
N THR A 11 -5.46 -3.39 6.53
CA THR A 11 -6.27 -4.55 6.12
C THR A 11 -5.45 -5.84 6.14
N GLU A 12 -4.22 -5.84 5.60
CA GLU A 12 -3.33 -6.99 5.64
C GLU A 12 -2.94 -7.37 7.08
N ALA A 13 -2.80 -6.41 7.99
CA ALA A 13 -2.56 -6.71 9.40
C ALA A 13 -3.73 -7.49 10.03
N VAL A 14 -4.98 -7.18 9.65
CA VAL A 14 -6.16 -7.93 10.08
C VAL A 14 -6.18 -9.34 9.47
N PHE A 15 -5.94 -9.47 8.16
CA PHE A 15 -5.89 -10.76 7.50
C PHE A 15 -4.77 -11.67 8.02
N ALA A 16 -3.60 -11.11 8.33
CA ALA A 16 -2.51 -11.86 8.96
C ALA A 16 -2.93 -12.47 10.30
N ARG A 17 -3.74 -11.76 11.10
CA ARG A 17 -4.30 -12.30 12.36
C ARG A 17 -5.25 -13.46 12.09
N PHE A 18 -6.17 -13.33 11.12
CA PHE A 18 -7.09 -14.41 10.77
C PHE A 18 -6.35 -15.66 10.29
N LEU A 19 -5.35 -15.48 9.41
CA LEU A 19 -4.51 -16.57 8.91
C LEU A 19 -3.70 -17.24 10.04
N SER A 20 -3.22 -16.47 11.01
CA SER A 20 -2.54 -17.03 12.18
C SER A 20 -3.45 -17.95 13.01
N GLY A 21 -4.75 -17.63 13.09
CA GLY A 21 -5.76 -18.40 13.82
C GLY A 21 -6.03 -19.78 13.22
N GLN A 22 -5.81 -19.95 11.92
CA GLN A 22 -5.97 -21.21 11.19
C GLN A 22 -4.79 -22.18 11.41
N LYS A 23 -4.35 -22.37 12.66
CA LYS A 23 -3.13 -23.13 12.98
C LYS A 23 -3.20 -24.59 12.52
N SER A 24 -4.32 -25.28 12.75
CA SER A 24 -4.51 -26.68 12.35
C SER A 24 -4.38 -26.87 10.85
N GLU A 25 -5.07 -26.04 10.06
CA GLU A 25 -4.99 -26.05 8.60
C GLU A 25 -3.56 -25.75 8.11
N ARG A 26 -2.87 -24.77 8.70
CA ARG A 26 -1.48 -24.45 8.33
C ARG A 26 -0.51 -25.59 8.61
N LEU A 27 -0.73 -26.39 9.67
CA LEU A 27 0.09 -27.57 9.94
C LEU A 27 -0.11 -28.67 8.88
N ILE A 28 -1.32 -28.81 8.35
CA ILE A 28 -1.61 -29.72 7.24
C ILE A 28 -0.95 -29.18 5.96
N ALA A 29 -1.17 -27.90 5.65
CA ALA A 29 -0.63 -27.25 4.47
C ALA A 29 0.91 -27.30 4.42
N ALA A 30 1.58 -27.14 5.56
CA ALA A 30 3.05 -27.22 5.64
C ALA A 30 3.64 -28.57 5.23
N LYS A 31 2.85 -29.66 5.24
CA LYS A 31 3.27 -30.99 4.78
C LYS A 31 3.04 -31.19 3.28
N SER A 32 2.11 -30.45 2.69
CA SER A 32 1.62 -30.68 1.33
C SER A 32 2.09 -29.62 0.33
N LEU A 33 2.28 -28.37 0.78
CA LEU A 33 2.67 -27.26 -0.09
C LEU A 33 4.20 -27.16 -0.17
N PRO A 34 4.78 -27.05 -1.38
CA PRO A 34 6.22 -26.94 -1.55
C PRO A 34 6.74 -25.58 -1.05
N GLN A 35 8.02 -25.55 -0.65
CA GLN A 35 8.73 -24.33 -0.27
C GLN A 35 9.80 -23.99 -1.32
N PRO A 36 10.15 -22.70 -1.49
CA PRO A 36 11.32 -22.32 -2.28
C PRO A 36 12.59 -22.99 -1.74
N SER A 37 13.49 -23.39 -2.64
CA SER A 37 14.78 -23.99 -2.28
C SER A 37 15.88 -22.95 -2.01
N HIS A 38 15.58 -21.66 -2.16
CA HIS A 38 16.56 -20.60 -2.01
C HIS A 38 16.88 -20.34 -0.53
N THR A 39 18.18 -20.25 -0.21
CA THR A 39 18.68 -19.93 1.13
C THR A 39 19.67 -18.77 1.05
N LEU A 40 19.66 -17.92 2.07
CA LEU A 40 20.59 -16.79 2.18
C LEU A 40 21.93 -17.25 2.76
N SER A 41 23.02 -16.66 2.26
CA SER A 41 24.35 -16.82 2.84
C SER A 41 24.51 -15.98 4.12
N LYS A 42 25.50 -16.30 4.95
CA LYS A 42 25.82 -15.48 6.15
C LYS A 42 26.21 -14.04 5.79
N ALA A 43 26.86 -13.83 4.66
CA ALA A 43 27.24 -12.51 4.19
C ALA A 43 26.00 -11.65 3.86
N ASP A 44 24.93 -12.28 3.36
CA ASP A 44 23.68 -11.58 3.05
C ASP A 44 22.99 -11.01 4.31
N PHE A 45 23.16 -11.65 5.48
CA PHE A 45 22.46 -11.28 6.72
C PHE A 45 22.91 -9.95 7.33
N GLN A 46 24.21 -9.61 7.28
CA GLN A 46 24.71 -8.41 7.96
C GLN A 46 24.15 -7.13 7.33
N ASP A 47 24.11 -7.09 5.99
CA ASP A 47 23.51 -5.99 5.21
C ASP A 47 21.98 -6.07 5.12
N PHE A 48 21.38 -7.12 5.68
CA PHE A 48 19.92 -7.31 5.64
C PHE A 48 19.22 -6.65 6.81
N THR A 49 19.85 -6.58 7.99
CA THR A 49 19.26 -5.95 9.18
C THR A 49 18.94 -4.47 8.95
N ASN A 50 19.85 -3.72 8.32
CA ASN A 50 19.60 -2.31 7.98
C ASN A 50 18.45 -2.18 6.99
N ALA A 51 18.41 -3.03 5.97
CA ALA A 51 17.32 -3.06 5.00
C ALA A 51 15.97 -3.39 5.66
N ILE A 52 15.95 -4.26 6.68
CA ILE A 52 14.74 -4.54 7.50
C ILE A 52 14.30 -3.30 8.28
N ALA A 53 15.24 -2.54 8.86
CA ALA A 53 14.92 -1.29 9.53
C ALA A 53 14.29 -0.27 8.56
N ASP A 54 14.86 -0.16 7.35
CA ASP A 54 14.33 0.69 6.28
C ASP A 54 12.91 0.28 5.90
N ALA A 55 12.71 -1.02 5.64
CA ALA A 55 11.42 -1.59 5.27
C ALA A 55 10.35 -1.35 6.33
N LEU A 56 10.70 -1.54 7.60
CA LEU A 56 9.81 -1.34 8.73
C LEU A 56 9.39 0.13 8.83
N TYR A 57 10.36 1.04 8.71
CA TYR A 57 10.08 2.46 8.88
C TYR A 57 9.29 3.04 7.70
N ALA A 58 9.65 2.70 6.47
CA ALA A 58 8.89 3.09 5.28
C ALA A 58 7.44 2.54 5.30
N SER A 59 7.27 1.26 5.65
CA SER A 59 5.94 0.66 5.75
C SER A 59 5.09 1.30 6.86
N LYS A 60 5.72 1.69 7.97
CA LYS A 60 5.05 2.46 9.04
C LYS A 60 4.57 3.81 8.52
N ILE A 61 5.40 4.56 7.80
CA ILE A 61 5.01 5.84 7.18
C ILE A 61 3.78 5.66 6.29
N CYS A 62 3.77 4.65 5.42
CA CYS A 62 2.61 4.35 4.57
C CYS A 62 1.34 4.01 5.37
N SER A 63 1.45 3.20 6.42
CA SER A 63 0.31 2.85 7.27
C SER A 63 -0.32 4.07 7.95
N TYR A 64 0.50 4.99 8.45
CA TYR A 64 0.00 6.24 9.02
C TYR A 64 -0.59 7.17 7.94
N ALA A 65 0.04 7.28 6.77
CA ALA A 65 -0.51 8.05 5.66
C ALA A 65 -1.90 7.55 5.24
N GLN A 66 -2.07 6.24 5.14
CA GLN A 66 -3.35 5.57 4.90
C GLN A 66 -4.39 5.88 6.00
N GLY A 67 -3.99 5.79 7.27
CA GLY A 67 -4.85 6.10 8.41
C GLY A 67 -5.33 7.56 8.43
N PHE A 68 -4.43 8.52 8.19
CA PHE A 68 -4.79 9.94 8.13
C PHE A 68 -5.63 10.27 6.89
N ALA A 69 -5.38 9.64 5.75
CA ALA A 69 -6.26 9.76 4.58
C ALA A 69 -7.69 9.24 4.88
N LEU A 70 -7.81 8.15 5.65
CA LEU A 70 -9.11 7.63 6.09
C LEU A 70 -9.81 8.60 7.04
N LEU A 71 -9.09 9.18 8.01
CA LEU A 71 -9.62 10.21 8.90
C LEU A 71 -10.08 11.45 8.13
N ASN A 72 -9.34 11.85 7.09
CA ASN A 72 -9.73 12.97 6.25
C ASN A 72 -11.01 12.70 5.48
N ALA A 73 -11.14 11.53 4.84
CA ALA A 73 -12.38 11.14 4.18
C ALA A 73 -13.58 11.09 5.15
N ALA A 74 -13.35 10.61 6.38
CA ALA A 74 -14.37 10.62 7.43
C ALA A 74 -14.74 12.05 7.85
N SER A 75 -13.74 12.92 8.08
CA SER A 75 -13.96 14.32 8.44
C SER A 75 -14.83 15.05 7.41
N ILE A 76 -14.58 14.82 6.12
CA ILE A 76 -15.36 15.37 5.01
C ILE A 76 -16.77 14.77 4.98
N LYS A 77 -16.90 13.44 5.05
CA LYS A 77 -18.22 12.77 4.95
C LYS A 77 -19.15 13.15 6.10
N TYR A 78 -18.60 13.32 7.30
CA TYR A 78 -19.37 13.53 8.53
C TYR A 78 -19.31 14.96 9.06
N ASN A 79 -18.66 15.88 8.33
CA ASN A 79 -18.49 17.29 8.71
C ASN A 79 -17.92 17.49 10.13
N TRP A 80 -16.86 16.75 10.47
CA TRP A 80 -16.28 16.78 11.83
C TRP A 80 -15.19 17.84 12.04
N ASP A 81 -14.70 18.48 10.98
CA ASP A 81 -13.64 19.49 11.03
C ASP A 81 -12.43 19.05 11.89
N LEU A 82 -11.92 17.85 11.61
CA LEU A 82 -10.87 17.23 12.42
C LEU A 82 -9.53 17.98 12.31
N SER A 83 -8.93 18.29 13.45
CA SER A 83 -7.53 18.76 13.53
C SER A 83 -6.56 17.57 13.54
N PHE A 84 -5.94 17.28 12.39
CA PHE A 84 -4.98 16.16 12.29
C PHE A 84 -3.70 16.40 13.10
N ALA A 85 -3.28 17.65 13.25
CA ALA A 85 -2.14 18.01 14.09
C ALA A 85 -2.39 17.65 15.56
N ASP A 86 -3.60 17.93 16.06
CA ASP A 86 -3.97 17.65 17.46
C ASP A 86 -4.21 16.16 17.68
N ILE A 87 -4.81 15.46 16.72
CA ILE A 87 -4.95 13.99 16.77
C ILE A 87 -3.57 13.34 16.89
N ALA A 88 -2.61 13.72 16.05
CA ALA A 88 -1.25 13.21 16.11
C ALA A 88 -0.57 13.53 17.45
N LEU A 89 -0.75 14.75 17.96
CA LEU A 89 -0.20 15.17 19.25
C LEU A 89 -0.78 14.38 20.43
N LEU A 90 -2.09 14.15 20.44
CA LEU A 90 -2.77 13.36 21.49
C LEU A 90 -2.25 11.92 21.51
N TRP A 91 -2.03 11.32 20.34
CA TRP A 91 -1.47 9.96 20.27
C TRP A 91 0.00 9.87 20.69
N ARG A 92 0.71 10.99 20.88
CA ARG A 92 2.10 10.98 21.36
C ARG A 92 2.23 10.44 22.80
N GLY A 93 1.17 10.50 23.59
CA GLY A 93 1.15 10.04 24.99
C GLY A 93 -0.05 9.16 25.31
N GLY A 94 0.08 8.29 26.32
CA GLY A 94 -1.04 7.51 26.88
C GLY A 94 -1.54 6.34 26.04
N CYS A 95 -1.47 6.39 24.70
CA CYS A 95 -1.95 5.30 23.84
C CYS A 95 -0.86 4.24 23.54
N ILE A 96 -1.29 3.11 22.98
CA ILE A 96 -0.41 1.97 22.62
C ILE A 96 0.58 2.35 21.51
N ILE A 97 0.15 3.16 20.54
CA ILE A 97 0.94 3.51 19.35
C ILE A 97 1.88 4.72 19.56
N ARG A 98 2.05 5.17 20.81
CA ARG A 98 2.88 6.33 21.15
C ARG A 98 4.31 6.19 20.62
N ALA A 99 4.82 7.24 19.98
CA ALA A 99 6.18 7.29 19.46
C ALA A 99 6.59 8.74 19.17
N GLN A 100 7.91 9.03 19.20
CA GLN A 100 8.47 10.29 18.70
C GLN A 100 8.08 10.57 17.23
N PHE A 101 7.82 9.51 16.46
CA PHE A 101 7.29 9.57 15.10
C PHE A 101 6.03 10.45 14.97
N LEU A 102 5.15 10.45 15.97
CA LEU A 102 3.90 11.21 15.93
C LEU A 102 4.09 12.73 16.02
N GLU A 103 5.21 13.17 16.59
CA GLU A 103 5.59 14.59 16.59
C GLU A 103 5.87 15.06 15.17
N LYS A 104 6.56 14.26 14.36
CA LYS A 104 6.80 14.56 12.93
C LYS A 104 5.50 14.67 12.14
N ILE A 105 4.50 13.84 12.44
CA ILE A 105 3.16 13.93 11.82
C ILE A 105 2.46 15.22 12.26
N SER A 106 2.47 15.53 13.56
CA SER A 106 1.86 16.76 14.08
C SER A 106 2.48 17.98 13.42
N ASP A 107 3.82 18.02 13.31
CA ASP A 107 4.55 19.10 12.65
C ASP A 107 4.19 19.23 11.16
N ALA A 108 4.03 18.11 10.44
CA ALA A 108 3.62 18.14 9.03
C ALA A 108 2.24 18.78 8.84
N PHE A 109 1.25 18.41 9.66
CA PHE A 109 -0.07 19.03 9.60
C PHE A 109 -0.12 20.44 10.19
N ARG A 110 0.79 20.83 11.08
CA ARG A 110 0.95 22.24 11.50
C ARG A 110 1.50 23.11 10.38
N ARG A 111 2.49 22.60 9.63
CA ARG A 111 3.04 23.28 8.44
C ARG A 111 1.98 23.43 7.35
N ASN A 112 1.21 22.38 7.10
CA ASN A 112 0.11 22.40 6.13
C ASN A 112 -1.13 21.64 6.64
N PRO A 113 -2.11 22.35 7.23
CA PRO A 113 -3.34 21.72 7.73
C PRO A 113 -4.18 21.05 6.64
N LYS A 114 -4.01 21.45 5.38
CA LYS A 114 -4.71 20.91 4.21
C LYS A 114 -3.85 19.93 3.42
N LEU A 115 -2.81 19.36 4.03
CA LEU A 115 -1.94 18.37 3.39
C LEU A 115 -2.78 17.19 2.86
N PRO A 116 -2.81 16.95 1.54
CA PRO A 116 -3.68 15.91 0.97
C PRO A 116 -3.33 14.51 1.45
N ASN A 117 -2.03 14.27 1.68
CA ASN A 117 -1.51 12.99 2.14
C ASN A 117 -0.15 13.21 2.83
N LEU A 118 0.09 12.48 3.91
CA LEU A 118 1.32 12.56 4.70
C LEU A 118 2.59 12.29 3.87
N LEU A 119 2.50 11.45 2.83
CA LEU A 119 3.64 11.14 1.95
C LEU A 119 4.16 12.35 1.16
N LEU A 120 3.35 13.42 1.04
CA LEU A 120 3.67 14.65 0.31
C LEU A 120 4.32 15.73 1.19
N ASP A 121 4.45 15.50 2.50
CA ASP A 121 5.24 16.39 3.34
C ASP A 121 6.74 16.12 3.15
N SER A 122 7.51 17.20 3.06
CA SER A 122 8.94 17.19 2.75
C SER A 122 9.77 16.21 3.60
N TYR A 123 9.50 16.10 4.90
CA TYR A 123 10.24 15.17 5.76
C TYR A 123 9.95 13.71 5.36
N PHE A 124 8.68 13.35 5.19
CA PHE A 124 8.33 11.97 4.84
C PHE A 124 8.72 11.59 3.41
N THR A 125 8.65 12.54 2.47
CA THR A 125 9.15 12.34 1.10
C THR A 125 10.65 12.03 1.12
N GLU A 126 11.44 12.79 1.88
CA GLU A 126 12.89 12.59 1.97
C GLU A 126 13.24 11.26 2.66
N GLU A 127 12.57 10.94 3.78
CA GLU A 127 12.75 9.65 4.45
C GLU A 127 12.45 8.48 3.50
N LEU A 128 11.31 8.49 2.80
CA LEU A 128 10.98 7.43 1.84
C LEU A 128 12.00 7.32 0.71
N ASN A 129 12.56 8.45 0.25
CA ASN A 129 13.59 8.44 -0.78
C ASN A 129 14.84 7.67 -0.32
N HIS A 130 15.25 7.83 0.95
CA HIS A 130 16.38 7.11 1.52
C HIS A 130 16.08 5.63 1.82
N LEU A 131 14.87 5.33 2.30
CA LEU A 131 14.52 3.99 2.80
C LEU A 131 14.12 3.01 1.68
N GLN A 132 13.66 3.52 0.52
CA GLN A 132 13.02 2.66 -0.50
C GLN A 132 13.94 1.56 -1.06
N GLN A 133 15.26 1.75 -1.08
CA GLN A 133 16.18 0.73 -1.59
C GLN A 133 16.27 -0.47 -0.63
N GLY A 134 16.50 -0.22 0.66
CA GLY A 134 16.48 -1.26 1.69
C GLY A 134 15.11 -1.94 1.77
N TRP A 135 14.05 -1.15 1.68
CA TRP A 135 12.69 -1.66 1.66
C TRP A 135 12.42 -2.67 0.53
N ARG A 136 12.82 -2.33 -0.70
CA ARG A 136 12.69 -3.23 -1.86
C ARG A 136 13.56 -4.48 -1.70
N LYS A 137 14.79 -4.34 -1.20
CA LYS A 137 15.69 -5.48 -0.93
C LYS A 137 15.02 -6.50 -0.01
N VAL A 138 14.41 -6.05 1.08
CA VAL A 138 13.68 -6.94 2.01
C VAL A 138 12.56 -7.67 1.31
N ILE A 139 11.76 -6.97 0.51
CA ILE A 139 10.64 -7.59 -0.18
C ILE A 139 11.11 -8.66 -1.16
N THR A 140 12.09 -8.34 -2.02
CA THR A 140 12.64 -9.30 -2.98
C THR A 140 13.19 -10.54 -2.28
N VAL A 141 14.02 -10.35 -1.26
CA VAL A 141 14.63 -11.46 -0.51
C VAL A 141 13.57 -12.32 0.15
N CYS A 142 12.63 -11.73 0.90
CA CYS A 142 11.59 -12.48 1.58
C CYS A 142 10.72 -13.29 0.61
N LYS A 143 10.42 -12.76 -0.58
CA LYS A 143 9.69 -13.51 -1.62
C LYS A 143 10.50 -14.67 -2.18
N GLN A 144 11.81 -14.50 -2.39
CA GLN A 144 12.70 -15.56 -2.87
C GLN A 144 12.81 -16.73 -1.89
N ILE A 145 12.87 -16.45 -0.59
CA ILE A 145 13.01 -17.47 0.47
C ILE A 145 11.66 -17.93 1.07
N GLY A 146 10.53 -17.41 0.59
CA GLY A 146 9.21 -17.82 1.06
C GLY A 146 8.80 -17.30 2.45
N VAL A 147 9.37 -16.19 2.92
CA VAL A 147 8.97 -15.54 4.20
C VAL A 147 7.80 -14.59 3.97
N PRO A 148 6.65 -14.78 4.65
CA PRO A 148 5.48 -13.93 4.47
C PRO A 148 5.66 -12.56 5.15
N ILE A 149 5.52 -11.50 4.38
CA ILE A 149 5.62 -10.09 4.81
C ILE A 149 4.47 -9.25 4.22
N PRO A 150 3.20 -9.60 4.52
CA PRO A 150 2.03 -9.02 3.85
C PRO A 150 1.95 -7.49 4.02
N ALA A 151 2.18 -6.98 5.23
CA ALA A 151 2.15 -5.54 5.50
C ALA A 151 3.26 -4.75 4.77
N PHE A 152 4.47 -5.32 4.63
CA PHE A 152 5.53 -4.67 3.85
C PHE A 152 5.20 -4.64 2.37
N SER A 153 4.70 -5.77 1.83
CA SER A 153 4.33 -5.86 0.41
C SER A 153 3.22 -4.86 0.08
N ALA A 154 2.13 -4.87 0.85
CA ALA A 154 1.00 -3.96 0.66
C ALA A 154 1.36 -2.48 0.83
N SER A 155 2.29 -2.16 1.74
CA SER A 155 2.78 -0.79 1.90
C SER A 155 3.57 -0.34 0.69
N LEU A 156 4.42 -1.20 0.10
CA LEU A 156 5.21 -0.85 -1.08
C LEU A 156 4.30 -0.69 -2.30
N ASP A 157 3.35 -1.61 -2.48
CA ASP A 157 2.37 -1.51 -3.56
C ASP A 157 1.53 -0.23 -3.45
N TYR A 158 1.16 0.18 -2.23
CA TYR A 158 0.52 1.47 -1.99
C TYR A 158 1.41 2.65 -2.39
N TYR A 159 2.67 2.67 -1.96
CA TYR A 159 3.62 3.73 -2.30
C TYR A 159 3.85 3.84 -3.81
N ASP A 160 4.14 2.72 -4.47
CA ASP A 160 4.37 2.68 -5.91
C ASP A 160 3.10 3.00 -6.69
N SER A 161 1.92 2.60 -6.22
CA SER A 161 0.67 3.00 -6.87
C SER A 161 0.39 4.49 -6.71
N TYR A 162 0.60 5.04 -5.51
CA TYR A 162 0.27 6.43 -5.19
C TYR A 162 1.14 7.44 -5.95
N ARG A 163 2.38 7.07 -6.28
CA ARG A 163 3.32 7.96 -7.00
C ARG A 163 3.21 7.89 -8.53
N GLN A 164 2.35 7.03 -9.08
CA GLN A 164 2.19 6.86 -10.52
C GLN A 164 1.04 7.73 -11.04
N ALA A 165 1.33 8.57 -12.04
CA ALA A 165 0.30 9.39 -12.69
C ALA A 165 -0.67 8.55 -13.54
N THR A 166 -0.26 7.36 -13.98
CA THR A 166 -1.10 6.45 -14.76
C THR A 166 -0.93 5.03 -14.25
N LEU A 167 -2.03 4.46 -13.77
CA LEU A 167 -2.11 3.08 -13.29
C LEU A 167 -2.70 2.16 -14.36
N PRO A 168 -2.48 0.83 -14.28
CA PRO A 168 -3.05 -0.15 -15.21
C PRO A 168 -4.58 -0.32 -15.08
N ALA A 169 -5.28 0.60 -14.40
CA ALA A 169 -6.73 0.59 -14.25
C ALA A 169 -7.48 0.78 -15.58
N ASN A 170 -6.80 1.28 -16.62
CA ASN A 170 -7.32 1.33 -17.98
C ASN A 170 -7.65 -0.09 -18.52
N LEU A 171 -6.87 -1.12 -18.16
CA LEU A 171 -7.17 -2.49 -18.55
C LEU A 171 -8.42 -3.02 -17.83
N ILE A 172 -8.63 -2.66 -16.56
CA ILE A 172 -9.84 -3.00 -15.81
C ILE A 172 -11.06 -2.35 -16.48
N GLN A 173 -10.97 -1.08 -16.87
CA GLN A 173 -12.03 -0.40 -17.62
C GLN A 173 -12.33 -1.08 -18.96
N ALA A 174 -11.30 -1.48 -19.71
CA ALA A 174 -11.47 -2.23 -20.95
C ALA A 174 -12.17 -3.59 -20.72
N GLN A 175 -11.77 -4.34 -19.67
CA GLN A 175 -12.41 -5.60 -19.31
C GLN A 175 -13.89 -5.40 -18.96
N ARG A 176 -14.21 -4.42 -18.10
CA ARG A 176 -15.59 -4.09 -17.70
C ARG A 176 -16.46 -3.72 -18.90
N ASP A 177 -15.93 -2.95 -19.84
CA ASP A 177 -16.65 -2.60 -21.06
C ASP A 177 -16.83 -3.83 -21.98
N TYR A 178 -15.80 -4.69 -22.08
CA TYR A 178 -15.83 -5.92 -22.89
C TYR A 178 -16.96 -6.87 -22.50
N PHE A 179 -17.02 -7.29 -21.24
CA PHE A 179 -17.98 -8.32 -20.82
C PHE A 179 -19.32 -7.77 -20.33
N GLY A 180 -19.39 -6.46 -20.04
CA GLY A 180 -20.54 -5.87 -19.33
C GLY A 180 -21.05 -4.55 -19.90
N ALA A 181 -20.51 -4.06 -21.02
CA ALA A 181 -20.88 -2.78 -21.63
C ALA A 181 -20.88 -1.61 -20.63
N HIS A 182 -19.97 -1.65 -19.65
CA HIS A 182 -19.90 -0.69 -18.56
C HIS A 182 -19.32 0.67 -18.95
N THR A 183 -18.92 0.86 -20.21
CA THR A 183 -18.32 2.08 -20.75
C THR A 183 -17.01 2.49 -20.06
N TYR A 184 -16.28 3.43 -20.65
CA TYR A 184 -15.04 3.98 -20.10
C TYR A 184 -14.81 5.43 -20.54
N GLU A 185 -13.97 6.14 -19.81
CA GLU A 185 -13.51 7.49 -20.18
C GLU A 185 -12.15 7.42 -20.89
N ARG A 186 -11.84 8.44 -21.69
CA ARG A 186 -10.57 8.57 -22.40
C ARG A 186 -9.75 9.74 -21.87
N THR A 187 -8.44 9.68 -22.08
CA THR A 187 -7.52 10.74 -21.66
C THR A 187 -7.41 11.88 -22.68
N ASP A 188 -7.79 11.64 -23.93
CA ASP A 188 -7.72 12.60 -25.03
C ASP A 188 -9.06 13.28 -25.34
N MET A 189 -10.17 12.72 -24.87
CA MET A 189 -11.52 13.22 -25.14
C MET A 189 -12.43 13.06 -23.93
N SER A 190 -13.19 14.10 -23.62
CA SER A 190 -14.23 14.04 -22.61
C SER A 190 -15.44 13.25 -23.10
N GLY A 191 -16.05 12.47 -22.20
CA GLY A 191 -17.25 11.68 -22.47
C GLY A 191 -17.10 10.23 -22.04
N CYS A 192 -18.17 9.46 -22.24
CA CYS A 192 -18.22 8.05 -21.94
C CYS A 192 -18.33 7.24 -23.23
N PHE A 193 -17.47 6.24 -23.37
CA PHE A 193 -17.28 5.49 -24.62
C PHE A 193 -17.57 4.01 -24.38
N HIS A 194 -18.21 3.38 -25.36
CA HIS A 194 -18.37 1.93 -25.44
C HIS A 194 -17.67 1.44 -26.71
N SER A 195 -16.89 0.38 -26.60
CA SER A 195 -16.23 -0.26 -27.74
C SER A 195 -16.97 -1.54 -28.12
N ASN A 196 -17.17 -1.77 -29.42
CA ASN A 196 -17.60 -3.09 -29.90
C ASN A 196 -16.37 -4.02 -30.02
N TRP A 197 -16.03 -4.68 -28.92
CA TRP A 197 -14.83 -5.51 -28.83
C TRP A 197 -14.88 -6.77 -29.71
N ALA A 198 -16.07 -7.31 -29.98
CA ALA A 198 -16.24 -8.51 -30.81
C ALA A 198 -16.07 -8.23 -32.32
N ALA A 199 -16.24 -6.97 -32.74
CA ALA A 199 -16.06 -6.54 -34.12
C ALA A 199 -14.62 -6.12 -34.44
N LEU A 200 -13.70 -6.17 -33.47
CA LEU A 200 -12.30 -5.87 -33.72
C LEU A 200 -11.70 -6.93 -34.67
N PRO A 201 -10.96 -6.52 -35.71
CA PRO A 201 -10.29 -7.46 -36.59
C PRO A 201 -9.41 -8.38 -35.74
N LYS A 202 -9.59 -9.70 -35.90
CA LYS A 202 -8.66 -10.67 -35.31
C LYS A 202 -7.30 -10.39 -35.94
N GLY A 203 -6.40 -9.76 -35.18
CA GLY A 203 -5.04 -9.47 -35.64
C GLY A 203 -4.43 -10.74 -36.23
N ASN A 204 -3.74 -10.61 -37.37
CA ASN A 204 -3.17 -11.72 -38.13
C ASN A 204 -2.54 -12.74 -37.18
N GLN A 205 -3.23 -13.86 -36.97
CA GLN A 205 -2.64 -15.02 -36.35
C GLN A 205 -1.68 -15.59 -37.39
N SER A 206 -0.42 -15.17 -37.30
CA SER A 206 0.68 -15.85 -37.99
C SER A 206 0.66 -17.31 -37.54
N LYS A 207 0.23 -18.18 -38.45
CA LYS A 207 0.39 -19.63 -38.37
C LYS A 207 1.87 -20.00 -38.42
#